data_AF-A0A8J5UR23-F1
#
_entry.id   AF-A0A8J5UR23-F1
#
_cell.length_a   1.000
_cell.length_b   1.000
_cell.length_c   1.000
_cell.angle_alpha   90.00
_cell.angle_beta   90.00
_cell.angle_gamma   90.00
#
_symmetry.space_group_name_H-M   'P 1'
#
loop_
_entity.id
_entity.type
_entity.pdbx_description
1 polymer ?
#
loop_
_entity_poly.entity_id
_entity_poly.type
_entity_poly.pdbx_seq_one_letter_code
_entity_poly.pdbx_strand_id
1 'polypeptide(L)'
;MTTEESVSQKVEVLSINDSTPELPGPIVPHERQIVDGVIAIWREDPMTESLGVGKLHAILKEKHPNWSVSEKRMKSLLKKFGLLTNSSQEQFTYASDIKSEKTPDIELPPKVQIVMTSKRGKGLYAKHNISKGDLIWSEKPLFFIPPLANINLMKTGTACSYCGKLLQQSEGATVLRGLDCNICSEIWCSKQCKQLNGDLHGLLKHNVYNPNSKRSKLIDAEAFLQLQDYCLQEQWNALYAITLIYADMLIDKSGVKAKQFKAMARVSQDIRYKALNSSAGAFDNLSGGALFVQEQQEALWKIGYEKFLHVFPSNPIDYKEFLYMMGTYNINNLDSNVFLTQSHLNHNCDPNTSVETELNRTSGLKVFAAKDIRAGEELTTTYVNPSHTVHQRQRELRVNWGFICGCPKCKDDLKQQHRRKSSSSSTHSATTVRKMLQEVGKQIEQGEEEIELAIPSVAGNMERRKSVRFDEKVVAHS
;
A
#
# COMPACT_ATOMS: atom_id res chain seq x y z
N MET A 1 -43.02 75.38 -21.61
CA MET A 1 -42.80 74.99 -23.03
C MET A 1 -41.61 74.05 -23.07
N THR A 2 -41.73 72.97 -23.83
CA THR A 2 -40.64 72.11 -24.40
C THR A 2 -39.72 71.40 -23.39
N THR A 3 -39.99 70.12 -23.06
CA THR A 3 -39.53 68.87 -23.73
C THR A 3 -38.11 68.46 -23.35
N GLU A 4 -37.98 67.38 -22.58
CA GLU A 4 -36.91 66.39 -22.74
C GLU A 4 -37.44 65.05 -22.22
N GLU A 5 -37.80 64.17 -23.15
CA GLU A 5 -38.21 62.79 -22.92
C GLU A 5 -36.97 61.96 -22.57
N SER A 6 -36.85 61.53 -21.31
CA SER A 6 -35.91 60.45 -20.95
C SER A 6 -36.63 59.11 -21.00
N VAL A 7 -36.31 58.34 -22.02
CA VAL A 7 -36.72 56.94 -22.21
C VAL A 7 -36.13 56.08 -21.09
N SER A 8 -36.99 55.50 -20.24
CA SER A 8 -36.66 54.33 -19.42
C SER A 8 -37.72 53.27 -19.68
N GLN A 9 -37.48 52.48 -20.74
CA GLN A 9 -38.30 51.31 -21.06
C GLN A 9 -38.25 50.31 -19.90
N LYS A 10 -39.44 49.87 -19.49
CA LYS A 10 -39.67 48.80 -18.52
C LYS A 10 -38.95 47.53 -18.99
N VAL A 11 -37.94 47.10 -18.24
CA VAL A 11 -37.37 45.76 -18.39
C VAL A 11 -38.38 44.77 -17.84
N GLU A 12 -39.07 44.07 -18.75
CA GLU A 12 -39.88 42.91 -18.41
C GLU A 12 -38.92 41.73 -18.21
N VAL A 13 -38.70 41.34 -16.96
CA VAL A 13 -37.88 40.17 -16.62
C VAL A 13 -38.69 38.93 -16.97
N LEU A 14 -38.46 38.40 -18.18
CA LEU A 14 -38.91 37.06 -18.56
C LEU A 14 -38.20 36.03 -17.67
N SER A 15 -38.95 35.35 -16.81
CA SER A 15 -38.47 34.20 -16.03
C SER A 15 -38.22 33.02 -16.96
N ILE A 16 -36.99 32.91 -17.48
CA ILE A 16 -36.56 31.75 -18.25
C ILE A 16 -36.13 30.67 -17.25
N ASN A 17 -36.96 29.63 -17.16
CA ASN A 17 -36.70 28.31 -16.56
C ASN A 17 -36.68 28.22 -15.03
N ASP A 18 -37.87 28.30 -14.41
CA ASP A 18 -38.17 27.49 -13.22
C ASP A 18 -38.37 26.03 -13.64
N SER A 19 -37.29 25.36 -14.02
CA SER A 19 -37.25 23.90 -14.01
C SER A 19 -36.84 23.48 -12.61
N THR A 20 -37.82 23.10 -11.78
CA THR A 20 -37.55 22.26 -10.61
C THR A 20 -36.57 21.15 -11.04
N PRO A 21 -35.45 20.91 -10.34
CA PRO A 21 -34.60 19.79 -10.67
C PRO A 21 -35.45 18.53 -10.54
N GLU A 22 -35.82 17.92 -11.67
CA GLU A 22 -36.46 16.61 -11.68
C GLU A 22 -35.59 15.70 -10.81
N LEU A 23 -36.17 15.15 -9.74
CA LEU A 23 -35.51 14.12 -8.97
C LEU A 23 -35.12 13.03 -9.97
N PRO A 24 -33.82 12.79 -10.20
CA PRO A 24 -33.42 11.87 -11.24
C PRO A 24 -34.05 10.53 -10.95
N GLY A 25 -34.80 10.01 -11.92
CA GLY A 25 -35.51 8.74 -11.80
C GLY A 25 -34.57 7.58 -11.41
N PRO A 26 -35.12 6.41 -11.08
CA PRO A 26 -34.33 5.28 -10.60
C PRO A 26 -33.19 4.93 -11.57
N ILE A 27 -31.95 5.15 -11.13
CA ILE A 27 -30.73 4.84 -11.89
C ILE A 27 -30.42 3.36 -11.69
N VAL A 28 -30.23 2.61 -12.75
CA VAL A 28 -29.67 1.24 -12.66
C VAL A 28 -28.15 1.37 -12.69
N PRO A 29 -27.43 1.32 -11.56
CA PRO A 29 -25.99 1.51 -11.56
C PRO A 29 -25.28 0.36 -12.27
N HIS A 30 -24.13 0.67 -12.87
CA HIS A 30 -23.22 -0.30 -13.43
C HIS A 30 -22.68 -1.24 -12.34
N GLU A 31 -22.27 -2.47 -12.71
CA GLU A 31 -21.73 -3.45 -11.75
C GLU A 31 -20.59 -2.87 -10.90
N ARG A 32 -19.70 -2.09 -11.53
CA ARG A 32 -18.59 -1.38 -10.89
C ARG A 32 -19.06 -0.41 -9.81
N GLN A 33 -20.10 0.39 -10.08
CA GLN A 33 -20.59 1.39 -9.13
C GLN A 33 -21.15 0.72 -7.86
N ILE A 34 -21.84 -0.42 -8.02
CA ILE A 34 -22.36 -1.19 -6.88
C ILE A 34 -21.21 -1.69 -6.00
N VAL A 35 -20.18 -2.26 -6.63
CA VAL A 35 -19.03 -2.82 -5.93
C VAL A 35 -18.20 -1.71 -5.26
N ASP A 36 -17.92 -0.63 -5.98
CA ASP A 36 -17.20 0.54 -5.47
C ASP A 36 -17.96 1.19 -4.30
N GLY A 37 -19.30 1.24 -4.37
CA GLY A 37 -20.15 1.72 -3.28
C GLY A 37 -20.04 0.86 -2.01
N VAL A 38 -20.00 -0.48 -2.15
CA VAL A 38 -19.79 -1.38 -1.00
C VAL A 38 -18.36 -1.26 -0.45
N ILE A 39 -17.35 -1.09 -1.31
CA ILE A 39 -15.98 -0.83 -0.87
C ILE A 39 -15.89 0.49 -0.12
N ALA A 40 -16.58 1.54 -0.58
CA ALA A 40 -16.62 2.83 0.11
C ALA A 40 -17.22 2.70 1.52
N ILE A 41 -18.30 1.92 1.67
CA ILE A 41 -18.89 1.60 2.99
C ILE A 41 -17.84 0.96 3.91
N TRP A 42 -17.06 0.00 3.43
CA TRP A 42 -16.02 -0.65 4.22
C TRP A 42 -14.82 0.25 4.53
N ARG A 43 -14.52 1.21 3.65
CA ARG A 43 -13.49 2.22 3.91
C ARG A 43 -13.91 3.19 5.01
N GLU A 44 -15.17 3.59 5.00
CA GLU A 44 -15.73 4.49 6.02
C GLU A 44 -15.91 3.79 7.38
N ASP A 45 -16.47 2.57 7.37
CA ASP A 45 -16.62 1.74 8.56
C ASP A 45 -16.19 0.29 8.28
N PRO A 46 -14.93 -0.07 8.58
CA PRO A 46 -14.40 -1.43 8.45
C PRO A 46 -15.22 -2.52 9.14
N MET A 47 -15.97 -2.20 10.20
CA MET A 47 -16.77 -3.20 10.91
C MET A 47 -17.91 -3.74 10.05
N THR A 48 -18.34 -2.97 9.04
CA THR A 48 -19.42 -3.34 8.14
C THR A 48 -19.05 -4.49 7.18
N GLU A 49 -17.77 -4.80 6.97
CA GLU A 49 -17.33 -5.96 6.17
C GLU A 49 -17.81 -7.31 6.76
N SER A 50 -18.06 -7.32 8.07
CA SER A 50 -18.59 -8.50 8.76
C SER A 50 -20.12 -8.67 8.62
N LEU A 51 -20.84 -7.67 8.11
CA LEU A 51 -22.29 -7.67 8.01
C LEU A 51 -22.80 -8.63 6.93
N GLY A 52 -24.02 -9.13 7.13
CA GLY A 52 -24.73 -9.87 6.10
C GLY A 52 -25.12 -8.96 4.94
N VAL A 53 -25.28 -9.58 3.76
CA VAL A 53 -25.61 -8.88 2.50
C VAL A 53 -26.82 -7.96 2.63
N GLY A 54 -27.89 -8.37 3.30
CA GLY A 54 -29.08 -7.52 3.51
C GLY A 54 -28.79 -6.21 4.26
N LYS A 55 -27.92 -6.24 5.29
CA LYS A 55 -27.54 -5.03 6.02
C LYS A 55 -26.64 -4.12 5.17
N LEU A 56 -25.70 -4.70 4.43
CA LEU A 56 -24.87 -3.93 3.48
C LEU A 56 -25.73 -3.30 2.38
N HIS A 57 -26.77 -3.99 1.91
CA HIS A 57 -27.68 -3.51 0.89
C HIS A 57 -28.48 -2.31 1.38
N ALA A 58 -28.95 -2.36 2.64
CA ALA A 58 -29.63 -1.24 3.28
C ALA A 58 -28.73 0.01 3.36
N ILE A 59 -27.49 -0.13 3.82
CA ILE A 59 -26.52 0.97 3.90
C ILE A 59 -26.22 1.53 2.51
N LEU A 60 -26.06 0.67 1.49
CA LEU A 60 -25.82 1.09 0.11
C LEU A 60 -27.01 1.90 -0.44
N LYS A 61 -28.23 1.49 -0.12
CA LYS A 61 -29.46 2.20 -0.52
C LYS A 61 -29.66 3.52 0.22
N GLU A 62 -29.21 3.61 1.46
CA GLU A 62 -29.20 4.87 2.23
C GLU A 62 -28.23 5.89 1.61
N LYS A 63 -27.02 5.44 1.25
CA LYS A 63 -26.01 6.29 0.57
C LYS A 63 -26.36 6.63 -0.88
N HIS A 64 -27.09 5.76 -1.56
CA HIS A 64 -27.51 5.96 -2.95
C HIS A 64 -29.03 5.73 -3.11
N PRO A 65 -29.88 6.66 -2.65
CA PRO A 65 -31.34 6.50 -2.66
C PRO A 65 -31.91 6.20 -4.06
N ASN A 66 -31.36 6.86 -5.08
CA ASN A 66 -31.82 6.77 -6.46
C ASN A 66 -31.35 5.50 -7.19
N TRP A 67 -30.52 4.65 -6.58
CA TRP A 67 -30.04 3.42 -7.22
C TRP A 67 -31.06 2.28 -7.16
N SER A 68 -31.38 1.72 -8.32
CA SER A 68 -32.16 0.49 -8.48
C SER A 68 -31.23 -0.73 -8.46
N VAL A 69 -31.00 -1.26 -7.26
CA VAL A 69 -30.15 -2.43 -7.00
C VAL A 69 -30.89 -3.36 -6.07
N SER A 70 -31.05 -4.64 -6.43
CA SER A 70 -31.62 -5.65 -5.54
C SER A 70 -30.53 -6.30 -4.67
N GLU A 71 -30.90 -6.79 -3.49
CA GLU A 71 -29.99 -7.54 -2.62
C GLU A 71 -29.39 -8.75 -3.36
N LYS A 72 -30.19 -9.46 -4.17
CA LYS A 72 -29.74 -10.60 -4.99
C LYS A 72 -28.68 -10.19 -6.02
N ARG A 73 -28.86 -9.04 -6.70
CA ARG A 73 -27.88 -8.52 -7.66
C ARG A 73 -26.58 -8.18 -6.93
N MET A 74 -26.67 -7.45 -5.83
CA MET A 74 -25.50 -7.11 -5.01
C MET A 74 -24.78 -8.38 -4.51
N LYS A 75 -25.51 -9.36 -3.95
CA LYS A 75 -24.96 -10.66 -3.53
C LYS A 75 -24.20 -11.36 -4.65
N SER A 76 -24.78 -11.41 -5.84
CA SER A 76 -24.16 -12.04 -7.01
C SER A 76 -22.85 -11.36 -7.39
N LEU A 77 -22.83 -10.02 -7.40
CA LEU A 77 -21.63 -9.24 -7.69
C LEU A 77 -20.56 -9.42 -6.62
N LEU A 78 -20.92 -9.33 -5.34
CA LEU A 78 -19.99 -9.57 -4.24
C LEU A 78 -19.41 -11.00 -4.30
N LYS A 79 -20.21 -12.00 -4.69
CA LYS A 79 -19.71 -13.37 -4.91
C LYS A 79 -18.76 -13.44 -6.10
N LYS A 80 -19.16 -12.87 -7.25
CA LYS A 80 -18.37 -12.82 -8.49
C LYS A 80 -16.98 -12.22 -8.26
N PHE A 81 -16.87 -11.21 -7.40
CA PHE A 81 -15.62 -10.52 -7.08
C PHE A 81 -14.93 -10.98 -5.79
N GLY A 82 -15.29 -12.16 -5.26
CA GLY A 82 -14.62 -12.76 -4.11
C GLY A 82 -14.71 -11.92 -2.82
N LEU A 83 -15.76 -11.13 -2.68
CA LEU A 83 -16.01 -10.20 -1.59
C LEU A 83 -16.88 -10.77 -0.46
N LEU A 84 -17.53 -11.91 -0.68
CA LEU A 84 -18.31 -12.58 0.37
C LEU A 84 -17.41 -13.50 1.19
N THR A 85 -17.37 -13.26 2.50
CA THR A 85 -16.62 -14.06 3.47
C THR A 85 -17.12 -15.49 3.63
N ASN A 86 -18.37 -15.77 3.23
CA ASN A 86 -19.06 -17.06 3.42
C ASN A 86 -19.27 -17.83 2.11
N SER A 87 -18.55 -17.47 1.05
CA SER A 87 -18.60 -18.22 -0.20
C SER A 87 -17.83 -19.53 -0.02
N SER A 88 -18.48 -20.66 -0.25
CA SER A 88 -17.86 -21.99 -0.38
C SER A 88 -16.94 -22.12 -1.61
N GLN A 89 -16.66 -21.02 -2.32
CA GLN A 89 -15.67 -20.99 -3.39
C GLN A 89 -14.30 -20.64 -2.81
N GLU A 90 -13.29 -21.44 -3.16
CA GLU A 90 -11.90 -21.15 -2.86
C GLU A 90 -11.54 -19.76 -3.40
N GLN A 91 -11.11 -18.86 -2.50
CA GLN A 91 -10.62 -17.55 -2.91
C GLN A 91 -9.28 -17.74 -3.63
N PHE A 92 -9.08 -17.05 -4.76
CA PHE A 92 -7.83 -17.13 -5.50
C PHE A 92 -6.64 -16.68 -4.65
N THR A 93 -5.66 -17.58 -4.53
CA THR A 93 -4.36 -17.40 -3.87
C THR A 93 -3.27 -17.80 -4.86
N TYR A 94 -2.11 -17.16 -4.80
CA TYR A 94 -0.96 -17.46 -5.67
C TYR A 94 0.31 -17.80 -4.89
N ALA A 95 0.19 -18.13 -3.60
CA ALA A 95 1.33 -18.52 -2.77
C ALA A 95 2.10 -19.73 -3.35
N SER A 96 1.40 -20.65 -4.00
CA SER A 96 1.99 -21.80 -4.70
C SER A 96 2.80 -21.41 -5.93
N ASP A 97 2.52 -20.26 -6.53
CA ASP A 97 3.24 -19.72 -7.69
C ASP A 97 4.49 -18.94 -7.28
N ILE A 98 4.64 -18.62 -5.99
CA ILE A 98 5.83 -17.95 -5.46
C ILE A 98 6.97 -18.97 -5.37
N LYS A 99 8.02 -18.72 -6.14
CA LYS A 99 9.26 -19.50 -6.12
C LYS A 99 10.32 -18.77 -5.35
N SER A 100 11.17 -19.50 -4.66
CA SER A 100 12.30 -18.90 -3.95
C SER A 100 13.44 -19.91 -3.83
N GLU A 101 14.66 -19.45 -4.08
CA GLU A 101 15.85 -20.31 -4.15
C GLU A 101 16.78 -20.03 -2.97
N LYS A 102 17.80 -20.87 -2.79
CA LYS A 102 18.83 -20.60 -1.79
C LYS A 102 19.56 -19.30 -2.16
N THR A 103 19.57 -18.34 -1.25
CA THR A 103 20.22 -17.05 -1.47
C THR A 103 21.74 -17.24 -1.51
N PRO A 104 22.41 -16.93 -2.63
CA PRO A 104 23.85 -17.10 -2.76
C PRO A 104 24.61 -16.03 -1.99
N ASP A 105 25.76 -16.41 -1.43
CA ASP A 105 26.72 -15.52 -0.78
C ASP A 105 26.08 -14.60 0.29
N ILE A 106 25.04 -15.09 0.96
CA ILE A 106 24.38 -14.36 2.05
C ILE A 106 25.16 -14.52 3.34
N GLU A 107 25.62 -13.40 3.88
CA GLU A 107 26.17 -13.32 5.23
C GLU A 107 25.04 -13.00 6.21
N LEU A 108 24.64 -14.00 6.99
CA LEU A 108 23.56 -13.84 7.96
C LEU A 108 24.06 -13.25 9.28
N PRO A 109 23.26 -12.39 9.94
CA PRO A 109 23.56 -11.93 11.29
C PRO A 109 23.76 -13.11 12.26
N PRO A 110 24.59 -12.95 13.29
CA PRO A 110 25.02 -14.05 14.16
C PRO A 110 23.85 -14.73 14.91
N LYS A 111 22.78 -13.98 15.20
CA LYS A 111 21.61 -14.47 15.95
C LYS A 111 20.60 -15.26 15.11
N VAL A 112 20.73 -15.28 13.78
CA VAL A 112 19.69 -15.83 12.89
C VAL A 112 20.24 -16.87 11.91
N GLN A 113 19.35 -17.74 11.45
CA GLN A 113 19.58 -18.70 10.38
C GLN A 113 18.38 -18.74 9.44
N ILE A 114 18.62 -19.08 8.18
CA ILE A 114 17.56 -19.36 7.21
C ILE A 114 17.19 -20.84 7.31
N VAL A 115 15.89 -21.13 7.39
CA VAL A 115 15.34 -22.50 7.35
C VAL A 115 14.34 -22.58 6.21
N MET A 116 14.38 -23.69 5.45
CA MET A 116 13.38 -24.00 4.43
C MET A 116 12.24 -24.79 5.07
N THR A 117 11.01 -24.31 4.90
CA THR A 117 9.81 -25.00 5.36
C THR A 117 8.96 -25.44 4.17
N SER A 118 8.29 -26.58 4.31
CA SER A 118 7.40 -27.11 3.26
C SER A 118 6.14 -26.26 3.05
N LYS A 119 5.73 -25.46 4.05
CA LYS A 119 4.46 -24.70 4.02
C LYS A 119 4.63 -23.20 3.79
N ARG A 120 5.76 -22.62 4.20
CA ARG A 120 5.98 -21.16 4.19
C ARG A 120 7.21 -20.75 3.39
N GLY A 121 7.81 -21.68 2.65
CA GLY A 121 9.06 -21.43 1.95
C GLY A 121 10.18 -21.09 2.93
N LYS A 122 10.98 -20.07 2.60
CA LYS A 122 12.10 -19.62 3.43
C LYS A 122 11.59 -18.85 4.65
N GLY A 123 12.20 -19.06 5.80
CA GLY A 123 11.97 -18.25 6.99
C GLY A 123 13.27 -18.00 7.75
N LEU A 124 13.31 -16.93 8.53
CA LEU A 124 14.37 -16.68 9.51
C LEU A 124 14.01 -17.30 10.84
N TYR A 125 14.99 -17.92 11.48
CA TYR A 125 14.86 -18.59 12.77
C TYR A 125 15.98 -18.17 13.72
N ALA A 126 15.67 -18.11 15.00
CA ALA A 126 16.64 -17.75 16.03
C ALA A 126 17.65 -18.89 16.21
N LYS A 127 18.94 -18.57 16.25
CA LYS A 127 20.00 -19.54 16.62
C LYS A 127 20.11 -19.70 18.14
N HIS A 128 19.77 -18.66 18.88
CA HIS A 128 19.87 -18.59 20.34
C HIS A 128 18.61 -17.93 20.91
N ASN A 129 18.45 -17.97 22.23
CA ASN A 129 17.42 -17.17 22.89
C ASN A 129 17.74 -15.67 22.69
N ILE A 130 16.71 -14.87 22.41
CA ILE A 130 16.80 -13.42 22.21
C ILE A 130 15.79 -12.76 23.14
N SER A 131 16.23 -11.81 23.95
CA SER A 131 15.36 -11.12 24.89
C SER A 131 14.58 -10.01 24.20
N LYS A 132 13.36 -9.73 24.68
CA LYS A 132 12.55 -8.60 24.22
C LYS A 132 13.37 -7.30 24.29
N GLY A 133 13.33 -6.51 23.23
CA GLY A 133 14.04 -5.24 23.09
C GLY A 133 15.46 -5.39 22.49
N ASP A 134 16.00 -6.61 22.39
CA ASP A 134 17.32 -6.82 21.81
C ASP A 134 17.35 -6.44 20.33
N LEU A 135 18.41 -5.72 19.93
CA LEU A 135 18.78 -5.60 18.53
C LEU A 135 19.20 -6.98 18.02
N ILE A 136 18.50 -7.46 16.99
CA ILE A 136 18.81 -8.72 16.31
C ILE A 136 19.85 -8.47 15.22
N TRP A 137 19.58 -7.50 14.34
CA TRP A 137 20.55 -7.02 13.33
C TRP A 137 20.21 -5.62 12.80
N SER A 138 21.17 -5.03 12.10
CA SER A 138 20.98 -3.84 11.26
C SER A 138 21.38 -4.18 9.83
N GLU A 139 20.67 -3.64 8.85
CA GLU A 139 20.88 -3.97 7.44
C GLU A 139 20.74 -2.74 6.55
N LYS A 140 21.69 -2.55 5.63
CA LYS A 140 21.59 -1.58 4.55
C LYS A 140 20.85 -2.19 3.36
N PRO A 141 20.11 -1.39 2.57
CA PRO A 141 19.38 -1.91 1.42
C PRO A 141 20.34 -2.54 0.41
N LEU A 142 19.98 -3.72 -0.10
CA LEU A 142 20.63 -4.33 -1.26
C LEU A 142 20.44 -3.45 -2.50
N PHE A 143 19.19 -3.00 -2.69
CA PHE A 143 18.82 -2.02 -3.70
C PHE A 143 18.06 -0.87 -3.03
N PHE A 144 18.59 0.34 -3.18
CA PHE A 144 17.95 1.55 -2.69
C PHE A 144 17.19 2.24 -3.83
N ILE A 145 15.92 2.55 -3.60
CA ILE A 145 15.05 3.20 -4.59
C ILE A 145 14.69 4.61 -4.09
N PRO A 146 15.14 5.67 -4.80
CA PRO A 146 14.75 7.05 -4.49
C PRO A 146 13.23 7.21 -4.58
N PRO A 147 12.62 8.13 -3.80
CA PRO A 147 11.21 8.44 -3.96
C PRO A 147 10.94 9.00 -5.37
N LEU A 148 10.07 8.34 -6.13
CA LEU A 148 9.67 8.79 -7.47
C LEU A 148 9.11 10.22 -7.44
N ALA A 149 8.31 10.55 -6.42
CA ALA A 149 7.72 11.88 -6.24
C ALA A 149 8.75 13.02 -6.16
N ASN A 150 10.01 12.72 -5.78
CA ASN A 150 11.04 13.73 -5.58
C ASN A 150 11.93 13.93 -6.82
N ILE A 151 11.70 13.23 -7.94
CA ILE A 151 12.56 13.29 -9.13
C ILE A 151 12.79 14.73 -9.62
N ASN A 152 11.73 15.54 -9.74
CA ASN A 152 11.86 16.92 -10.22
C ASN A 152 12.67 17.80 -9.26
N LEU A 153 12.56 17.55 -7.96
CA LEU A 153 13.36 18.22 -6.94
C LEU A 153 14.82 17.77 -7.00
N MET A 154 15.07 16.50 -7.33
CA MET A 154 16.42 15.97 -7.53
C MET A 154 17.08 16.61 -8.76
N LYS A 155 16.35 16.68 -9.89
CA LYS A 155 16.81 17.29 -11.16
C LYS A 155 17.23 18.76 -11.00
N THR A 156 16.56 19.49 -10.11
CA THR A 156 16.83 20.92 -9.84
C THR A 156 17.87 21.15 -8.74
N GLY A 157 18.44 20.08 -8.14
CA GLY A 157 19.35 20.20 -7.01
C GLY A 157 18.67 20.66 -5.71
N THR A 158 17.35 20.64 -5.64
CA THR A 158 16.56 20.95 -4.43
C THR A 158 16.49 19.75 -3.48
N ALA A 159 16.66 18.53 -4.02
CA ALA A 159 16.73 17.29 -3.26
C ALA A 159 17.98 16.48 -3.63
N CYS A 160 18.44 15.63 -2.70
CA CYS A 160 19.58 14.75 -2.92
C CYS A 160 19.34 13.79 -4.09
N SER A 161 20.26 13.76 -5.07
CA SER A 161 20.26 12.87 -6.24
C SER A 161 20.18 11.37 -5.91
N TYR A 162 20.53 10.98 -4.69
CA TYR A 162 20.42 9.59 -4.26
C TYR A 162 19.20 9.38 -3.35
N CYS A 163 19.22 9.97 -2.16
CA CYS A 163 18.20 9.64 -1.15
C CYS A 163 16.89 10.41 -1.29
N GLY A 164 16.81 11.41 -2.16
CA GLY A 164 15.63 12.27 -2.35
C GLY A 164 15.34 13.20 -1.18
N LYS A 165 16.20 13.27 -0.16
CA LYS A 165 16.05 14.21 0.97
C LYS A 165 16.17 15.66 0.47
N LEU A 166 15.25 16.52 0.88
CA LEU A 166 15.31 17.96 0.62
C LEU A 166 16.61 18.56 1.17
N LEU A 167 17.26 19.39 0.37
CA LEU A 167 18.48 20.10 0.74
C LEU A 167 18.07 21.47 1.28
N GLN A 168 18.53 21.81 2.48
CA GLN A 168 18.39 23.17 3.00
C GLN A 168 19.32 24.08 2.20
N GLN A 169 18.76 24.92 1.33
CA GLN A 169 19.52 25.99 0.70
C GLN A 169 19.75 27.07 1.76
N SER A 170 20.95 27.11 2.35
CA SER A 170 21.37 28.29 3.11
C SER A 170 21.44 29.46 2.13
N GLU A 171 20.69 30.53 2.41
CA GLU A 171 20.72 31.78 1.64
C GLU A 171 22.17 32.23 1.45
N GLY A 172 22.61 32.33 0.20
CA GLY A 172 23.93 32.87 -0.14
C GLY A 172 25.09 31.90 0.08
N ALA A 173 25.22 30.89 -0.81
CA ALA A 173 26.46 30.52 -1.49
C ALA A 173 26.35 29.08 -2.01
N THR A 174 26.21 28.92 -3.32
CA THR A 174 26.42 27.65 -4.03
C THR A 174 27.93 27.36 -4.07
N VAL A 175 28.52 27.07 -2.91
CA VAL A 175 29.90 26.57 -2.87
C VAL A 175 29.86 25.15 -3.39
N LEU A 176 30.61 24.88 -4.46
CA LEU A 176 30.94 23.54 -4.96
C LEU A 176 31.58 22.72 -3.82
N ARG A 177 30.79 22.05 -2.99
CA ARG A 177 31.28 21.31 -1.80
C ARG A 177 31.83 19.91 -2.16
N GLY A 178 32.17 19.69 -3.44
CA GLY A 178 32.50 18.37 -3.97
C GLY A 178 31.33 17.38 -3.91
N LEU A 179 30.12 17.88 -3.63
CA LEU A 179 28.87 17.12 -3.53
C LEU A 179 27.95 17.36 -4.72
N ASP A 180 28.40 18.15 -5.67
CA ASP A 180 27.66 18.49 -6.89
C ASP A 180 28.07 17.53 -8.01
N CYS A 181 27.16 17.30 -8.95
CA CYS A 181 27.52 16.67 -10.21
C CYS A 181 28.27 17.68 -11.09
N ASN A 182 29.29 17.22 -11.83
CA ASN A 182 30.08 18.09 -12.70
C ASN A 182 29.43 18.27 -14.09
N ILE A 183 28.30 17.60 -14.36
CA ILE A 183 27.65 17.55 -15.68
C ILE A 183 26.23 18.14 -15.64
N CYS A 184 25.48 17.91 -14.55
CA CYS A 184 24.11 18.37 -14.40
C CYS A 184 23.91 19.10 -13.07
N SER A 185 22.72 19.70 -12.87
CA SER A 185 22.37 20.48 -11.67
C SER A 185 22.08 19.65 -10.42
N GLU A 186 22.24 18.32 -10.46
CA GLU A 186 21.91 17.48 -9.31
C GLU A 186 23.03 17.46 -8.25
N ILE A 187 22.62 17.34 -6.98
CA ILE A 187 23.50 17.48 -5.82
C ILE A 187 23.26 16.31 -4.86
N TRP A 188 24.30 15.85 -4.15
CA TRP A 188 24.19 14.87 -3.08
C TRP A 188 24.22 15.54 -1.70
N CYS A 189 23.41 15.05 -0.75
CA CYS A 189 23.39 15.61 0.61
C CYS A 189 24.64 15.28 1.44
N SER A 190 25.44 14.29 1.02
CA SER A 190 26.59 13.80 1.76
C SER A 190 27.58 13.07 0.85
N LYS A 191 28.85 12.96 1.30
CA LYS A 191 29.87 12.16 0.61
C LYS A 191 29.45 10.70 0.44
N GLN A 192 28.76 10.14 1.45
CA GLN A 192 28.24 8.78 1.40
C GLN A 192 27.21 8.61 0.28
N CYS A 193 26.25 9.53 0.13
CA CYS A 193 25.28 9.49 -0.97
C CYS A 193 25.97 9.58 -2.34
N LYS A 194 26.97 10.46 -2.48
CA LYS A 194 27.75 10.57 -3.72
C LYS A 194 28.53 9.29 -4.03
N GLN A 195 29.12 8.64 -3.02
CA GLN A 195 29.83 7.37 -3.20
C GLN A 195 28.89 6.22 -3.58
N LEU A 196 27.70 6.15 -2.98
CA LEU A 196 26.72 5.09 -3.25
C LEU A 196 26.06 5.23 -4.63
N ASN A 197 25.99 6.44 -5.18
CA ASN A 197 25.20 6.72 -6.38
C ASN A 197 25.98 7.29 -7.55
N GLY A 198 27.16 7.90 -7.35
CA GLY A 198 27.85 8.70 -8.35
C GLY A 198 28.10 7.96 -9.68
N ASP A 199 28.57 6.71 -9.60
CA ASP A 199 28.80 5.89 -10.80
C ASP A 199 27.50 5.58 -11.54
N LEU A 200 26.46 5.14 -10.82
CA LEU A 200 25.16 4.80 -11.39
C LEU A 200 24.43 6.04 -11.92
N HIS A 201 24.49 7.17 -11.21
CA HIS A 201 23.99 8.47 -11.65
C HIS A 201 24.65 8.87 -12.97
N GLY A 202 25.97 8.73 -13.06
CA GLY A 202 26.70 9.05 -14.27
C GLY A 202 26.24 8.24 -15.48
N LEU A 203 26.00 6.94 -15.29
CA LEU A 203 25.55 6.05 -16.34
C LEU A 203 24.07 6.24 -16.72
N LEU A 204 23.21 6.55 -15.75
CA LEU A 204 21.77 6.70 -15.98
C LEU A 204 21.40 8.08 -16.53
N LYS A 205 22.16 9.12 -16.23
CA LYS A 205 21.75 10.51 -16.51
C LYS A 205 22.64 11.23 -17.51
N HIS A 206 23.85 10.72 -17.75
CA HIS A 206 24.80 11.39 -18.65
C HIS A 206 25.17 10.47 -19.80
N ASN A 207 24.89 10.94 -21.01
CA ASN A 207 25.54 10.44 -22.20
C ASN A 207 26.97 11.01 -22.24
N VAL A 208 27.86 10.49 -21.39
CA VAL A 208 29.29 10.85 -21.50
C VAL A 208 29.78 10.23 -22.80
N TYR A 209 29.81 11.03 -23.87
CA TYR A 209 30.36 10.64 -25.16
C TYR A 209 31.85 10.30 -24.98
N ASN A 210 32.12 9.02 -24.80
CA ASN A 210 33.42 8.43 -24.99
C ASN A 210 33.28 7.35 -26.07
N PRO A 211 33.65 7.64 -27.33
CA PRO A 211 33.47 6.72 -28.45
C PRO A 211 34.24 5.39 -28.29
N ASN A 212 35.17 5.32 -27.33
CA ASN A 212 35.94 4.12 -26.98
C ASN A 212 35.44 3.40 -25.70
N SER A 213 34.43 3.93 -25.00
CA SER A 213 33.91 3.32 -23.76
C SER A 213 32.88 2.25 -24.07
N LYS A 214 33.20 0.98 -23.78
CA LYS A 214 32.21 -0.12 -23.80
C LYS A 214 31.01 0.14 -22.86
N ARG A 215 31.14 1.02 -21.87
CA ARG A 215 30.06 1.33 -20.90
C ARG A 215 28.93 2.17 -21.51
N SER A 216 29.18 2.96 -22.56
CA SER A 216 28.14 3.82 -23.15
C SER A 216 27.04 3.04 -23.89
N LYS A 217 27.20 1.72 -24.06
CA LYS A 217 26.18 0.84 -24.68
C LYS A 217 25.41 -0.02 -23.68
N LEU A 218 25.82 -0.07 -22.41
CA LEU A 218 25.16 -0.90 -21.41
C LEU A 218 23.83 -0.29 -20.95
N ILE A 219 23.83 1.03 -20.80
CA ILE A 219 22.69 1.84 -20.36
C ILE A 219 22.60 3.04 -21.29
N ASP A 220 21.43 3.26 -21.86
CA ASP A 220 21.10 4.48 -22.60
C ASP A 220 20.49 5.51 -21.63
N ALA A 221 21.23 6.59 -21.37
CA ALA A 221 20.82 7.59 -20.40
C ALA A 221 19.63 8.41 -20.89
N GLU A 222 19.50 8.65 -22.20
CA GLU A 222 18.37 9.39 -22.76
C GLU A 222 17.09 8.57 -22.63
N ALA A 223 17.15 7.28 -22.99
CA ALA A 223 16.04 6.36 -22.80
C ALA A 223 15.67 6.22 -21.31
N PHE A 224 16.65 6.22 -20.41
CA PHE A 224 16.38 6.19 -18.97
C PHE A 224 15.62 7.44 -18.50
N LEU A 225 16.03 8.63 -18.93
CA LEU A 225 15.35 9.88 -18.56
C LEU A 225 13.91 9.90 -19.09
N GLN A 226 13.68 9.43 -20.32
CA GLN A 226 12.34 9.28 -20.88
C GLN A 226 11.49 8.26 -20.11
N LEU A 227 12.07 7.12 -19.70
CA LEU A 227 11.39 6.13 -18.86
C LEU A 227 11.07 6.72 -17.48
N GLN A 228 12.00 7.48 -16.90
CA GLN A 228 11.83 8.12 -15.59
C GLN A 228 10.65 9.11 -15.61
N ASP A 229 10.56 9.95 -16.64
CA ASP A 229 9.46 10.90 -16.80
C ASP A 229 8.13 10.19 -17.03
N TYR A 230 8.14 9.12 -17.82
CA TYR A 230 6.96 8.27 -17.99
C TYR A 230 6.51 7.63 -16.67
N CYS A 231 7.44 7.09 -15.87
CA CYS A 231 7.10 6.54 -14.56
C CYS A 231 6.49 7.60 -13.64
N LEU A 232 7.01 8.84 -13.66
CA LEU A 232 6.46 9.94 -12.88
C LEU A 232 5.05 10.33 -13.34
N GLN A 233 4.80 10.38 -14.64
CA GLN A 233 3.47 10.68 -15.19
C GLN A 233 2.44 9.60 -14.83
N GLU A 234 2.81 8.33 -14.97
CA GLU A 234 1.93 7.18 -14.67
C GLU A 234 1.95 6.76 -13.19
N GLN A 235 2.71 7.46 -12.34
CA GLN A 235 2.93 7.11 -10.92
C GLN A 235 3.40 5.66 -10.72
N TRP A 236 4.20 5.15 -11.65
CA TRP A 236 4.55 3.73 -11.73
C TRP A 236 5.88 3.42 -11.03
N ASN A 237 5.82 3.37 -9.70
CA ASN A 237 6.99 3.09 -8.84
C ASN A 237 7.69 1.76 -9.16
N ALA A 238 6.94 0.71 -9.48
CA ALA A 238 7.51 -0.61 -9.73
C ALA A 238 8.39 -0.63 -10.99
N LEU A 239 7.98 0.01 -12.09
CA LEU A 239 8.78 0.13 -13.30
C LEU A 239 10.06 0.93 -13.03
N TYR A 240 9.94 2.06 -12.33
CA TYR A 240 11.09 2.86 -11.94
C TYR A 240 12.10 2.05 -11.10
N ALA A 241 11.60 1.31 -10.11
CA ALA A 241 12.43 0.51 -9.23
C ALA A 241 13.17 -0.61 -9.97
N ILE A 242 12.47 -1.41 -10.80
CA ILE A 242 13.13 -2.52 -11.51
C ILE A 242 14.16 -2.04 -12.52
N THR A 243 13.98 -0.86 -13.12
CA THR A 243 14.98 -0.24 -13.99
C THR A 243 16.25 0.11 -13.21
N LEU A 244 16.11 0.71 -12.02
CA LEU A 244 17.27 1.00 -11.16
C LEU A 244 17.95 -0.28 -10.65
N ILE A 245 17.16 -1.29 -10.24
CA ILE A 245 17.67 -2.59 -9.79
C ILE A 245 18.45 -3.26 -10.93
N TYR A 246 17.92 -3.26 -12.15
CA TYR A 246 18.60 -3.84 -13.31
C TYR A 246 19.90 -3.11 -13.63
N ALA A 247 19.88 -1.79 -13.64
CA ALA A 247 21.08 -0.98 -13.84
C ALA A 247 22.17 -1.26 -12.79
N ASP A 248 21.78 -1.34 -11.51
CA ASP A 248 22.71 -1.67 -10.40
C ASP A 248 23.27 -3.10 -10.54
N MET A 249 22.44 -4.08 -10.92
CA MET A 249 22.87 -5.45 -11.21
C MET A 249 23.86 -5.52 -12.39
N LEU A 250 23.69 -4.70 -13.42
CA LEU A 250 24.59 -4.68 -14.59
C LEU A 250 25.98 -4.10 -14.28
N ILE A 251 26.07 -3.15 -13.35
CA ILE A 251 27.34 -2.52 -12.98
C ILE A 251 28.06 -3.24 -11.83
N ASP A 252 27.36 -4.14 -11.12
CA ASP A 252 27.95 -5.01 -10.12
C ASP A 252 28.91 -6.03 -10.76
N LYS A 253 30.21 -5.73 -10.66
CA LYS A 253 31.29 -6.58 -11.19
C LYS A 253 31.33 -7.98 -10.56
N SER A 254 30.81 -8.15 -9.34
CA SER A 254 30.79 -9.45 -8.68
C SER A 254 29.71 -10.38 -9.26
N GLY A 255 28.66 -9.80 -9.87
CA GLY A 255 27.46 -10.50 -10.32
C GLY A 255 26.62 -11.10 -9.18
N VAL A 256 26.98 -10.85 -7.92
CA VAL A 256 26.30 -11.41 -6.75
C VAL A 256 24.92 -10.80 -6.59
N LYS A 257 24.76 -9.49 -6.81
CA LYS A 257 23.45 -8.81 -6.69
C LYS A 257 22.40 -9.44 -7.61
N ALA A 258 22.77 -9.75 -8.84
CA ALA A 258 21.88 -10.38 -9.81
C ALA A 258 21.43 -11.78 -9.36
N LYS A 259 22.36 -12.59 -8.84
CA LYS A 259 22.05 -13.92 -8.32
C LYS A 259 21.19 -13.83 -7.06
N GLN A 260 21.48 -12.88 -6.17
CA GLN A 260 20.70 -12.65 -4.95
C GLN A 260 19.27 -12.20 -5.25
N PHE A 261 19.08 -11.25 -6.16
CA PHE A 261 17.74 -10.81 -6.60
C PHE A 261 16.95 -11.96 -7.22
N LYS A 262 17.59 -12.77 -8.07
CA LYS A 262 16.95 -13.97 -8.66
C LYS A 262 16.61 -15.05 -7.64
N ALA A 263 17.27 -15.09 -6.48
CA ALA A 263 16.99 -16.03 -5.41
C ALA A 263 15.92 -15.56 -4.40
N MET A 264 15.44 -14.32 -4.48
CA MET A 264 14.40 -13.79 -3.61
C MET A 264 13.06 -14.52 -3.79
N ALA A 265 12.00 -14.13 -3.07
CA ALA A 265 10.67 -14.59 -3.39
C ALA A 265 10.28 -14.00 -4.75
N ARG A 266 9.89 -14.84 -5.72
CA ARG A 266 9.61 -14.44 -7.10
C ARG A 266 8.26 -14.98 -7.55
N VAL A 267 7.48 -14.12 -8.16
CA VAL A 267 6.22 -14.44 -8.84
C VAL A 267 6.05 -13.46 -9.99
N SER A 268 5.37 -13.88 -11.04
CA SER A 268 5.08 -12.99 -12.17
C SER A 268 4.02 -11.95 -11.79
N GLN A 269 4.15 -10.72 -12.27
CA GLN A 269 3.23 -9.63 -11.93
C GLN A 269 1.79 -9.90 -12.41
N ASP A 270 1.60 -10.55 -13.55
CA ASP A 270 0.28 -10.92 -14.07
C ASP A 270 -0.46 -11.89 -13.14
N ILE A 271 0.25 -12.86 -12.54
CA ILE A 271 -0.31 -13.77 -11.54
C ILE A 271 -0.80 -13.00 -10.32
N ARG A 272 -0.01 -12.03 -9.83
CA ARG A 272 -0.43 -11.17 -8.71
C ARG A 272 -1.67 -10.36 -9.05
N TYR A 273 -1.73 -9.81 -10.26
CA TYR A 273 -2.84 -8.99 -10.71
C TYR A 273 -4.16 -9.79 -10.79
N LYS A 274 -4.10 -11.11 -11.05
CA LYS A 274 -5.30 -11.98 -10.97
C LYS A 274 -5.92 -12.00 -9.58
N ALA A 275 -5.13 -11.88 -8.51
CA ALA A 275 -5.67 -11.80 -7.16
C ALA A 275 -6.38 -10.49 -6.87
N LEU A 276 -5.87 -9.39 -7.44
CA LEU A 276 -6.49 -8.08 -7.39
C LEU A 276 -7.84 -8.07 -8.12
N ASN A 277 -7.98 -8.76 -9.25
CA ASN A 277 -9.26 -8.92 -9.94
C ASN A 277 -10.25 -9.80 -9.16
N SER A 278 -9.74 -10.77 -8.39
CA SER A 278 -10.53 -11.74 -7.60
C SER A 278 -10.88 -11.24 -6.20
N SER A 279 -10.54 -10.00 -5.88
CA SER A 279 -10.88 -9.29 -4.64
C SER A 279 -11.40 -7.94 -5.08
N ALA A 280 -12.54 -7.45 -4.63
CA ALA A 280 -12.89 -6.11 -5.08
C ALA A 280 -12.04 -5.04 -4.39
N GLY A 281 -10.87 -4.73 -4.94
CA GLY A 281 -10.00 -3.63 -4.55
C GLY A 281 -9.24 -3.81 -3.23
N ALA A 282 -7.92 -3.78 -3.31
CA ALA A 282 -7.08 -3.01 -2.41
C ALA A 282 -5.71 -2.85 -3.06
N PHE A 283 -5.39 -1.64 -3.51
CA PHE A 283 -4.06 -1.08 -3.38
C PHE A 283 -4.21 0.28 -2.70
N ASP A 284 -3.18 0.62 -1.94
CA ASP A 284 -2.93 1.95 -1.40
C ASP A 284 -3.20 3.03 -2.47
N ASN A 285 -3.89 4.07 -2.03
CA ASN A 285 -4.01 5.41 -2.60
C ASN A 285 -3.42 5.61 -4.01
N LEU A 286 -4.29 5.74 -5.03
CA LEU A 286 -4.47 6.94 -5.87
C LEU A 286 -5.17 6.63 -7.21
N SER A 287 -5.25 5.37 -7.63
CA SER A 287 -5.87 5.00 -8.91
C SER A 287 -7.06 4.07 -8.70
N GLY A 288 -8.25 4.64 -8.67
CA GLY A 288 -9.49 3.91 -8.44
C GLY A 288 -9.73 2.75 -9.42
N GLY A 289 -9.98 1.57 -8.85
CA GLY A 289 -10.80 0.50 -9.43
C GLY A 289 -10.09 -0.48 -10.37
N ALA A 290 -9.43 -1.46 -9.78
CA ALA A 290 -8.79 -2.57 -10.47
C ALA A 290 -9.75 -3.69 -10.95
N LEU A 291 -11.07 -3.52 -10.84
CA LEU A 291 -11.99 -4.63 -11.09
C LEU A 291 -12.22 -4.97 -12.57
N PHE A 292 -11.81 -4.14 -13.54
CA PHE A 292 -12.29 -4.27 -14.93
C PHE A 292 -11.29 -3.90 -16.04
N VAL A 293 -9.98 -3.94 -15.79
CA VAL A 293 -9.02 -3.37 -16.75
C VAL A 293 -7.81 -4.26 -17.02
N GLN A 294 -8.02 -5.56 -17.24
CA GLN A 294 -6.92 -6.48 -17.54
C GLN A 294 -6.21 -6.11 -18.85
N GLU A 295 -6.97 -5.75 -19.89
CA GLU A 295 -6.40 -5.40 -21.20
C GLU A 295 -5.60 -4.09 -21.18
N GLN A 296 -6.09 -3.02 -20.52
CA GLN A 296 -5.30 -1.78 -20.42
C GLN A 296 -4.08 -1.97 -19.50
N GLN A 297 -4.18 -2.82 -18.46
CA GLN A 297 -3.03 -3.12 -17.61
C GLN A 297 -1.94 -3.88 -18.37
N GLU A 298 -2.30 -4.85 -19.20
CA GLU A 298 -1.33 -5.56 -20.05
C GLU A 298 -0.71 -4.63 -21.10
N ALA A 299 -1.50 -3.73 -21.70
CA ALA A 299 -0.98 -2.71 -22.60
C ALA A 299 0.04 -1.78 -21.90
N LEU A 300 -0.27 -1.35 -20.68
CA LEU A 300 0.65 -0.56 -19.85
C LEU A 300 1.97 -1.31 -19.60
N TRP A 301 1.91 -2.60 -19.27
CA TRP A 301 3.09 -3.46 -19.11
C TRP A 301 3.94 -3.58 -20.37
N LYS A 302 3.31 -3.73 -21.54
CA LYS A 302 4.01 -3.78 -22.83
C LYS A 302 4.74 -2.46 -23.14
N ILE A 303 4.08 -1.32 -22.94
CA ILE A 303 4.69 0.01 -23.11
C ILE A 303 5.88 0.18 -22.15
N GLY A 304 5.71 -0.19 -20.87
CA GLY A 304 6.78 -0.14 -19.88
C GLY A 304 7.96 -1.04 -20.25
N TYR A 305 7.70 -2.24 -20.77
CA TYR A 305 8.70 -3.18 -21.25
C TYR A 305 9.49 -2.65 -22.45
N GLU A 306 8.83 -2.07 -23.45
CA GLU A 306 9.50 -1.44 -24.60
C GLU A 306 10.45 -0.32 -24.15
N LYS A 307 9.97 0.57 -23.27
CA LYS A 307 10.82 1.62 -22.68
C LYS A 307 12.00 1.02 -21.91
N PHE A 308 11.78 -0.04 -21.13
CA PHE A 308 12.84 -0.73 -20.39
C PHE A 308 13.91 -1.29 -21.34
N LEU A 309 13.53 -1.91 -22.45
CA LEU A 309 14.47 -2.42 -23.44
C LEU A 309 15.30 -1.31 -24.09
N HIS A 310 14.71 -0.13 -24.32
CA HIS A 310 15.46 1.03 -24.81
C HIS A 310 16.51 1.52 -23.82
N VAL A 311 16.27 1.39 -22.50
CA VAL A 311 17.30 1.70 -21.49
C VAL A 311 18.47 0.71 -21.55
N PHE A 312 18.21 -0.56 -21.88
CA PHE A 312 19.21 -1.64 -21.82
C PHE A 312 19.39 -2.36 -23.18
N PRO A 313 19.78 -1.64 -24.26
CA PRO A 313 19.78 -2.20 -25.61
C PRO A 313 20.73 -3.38 -25.79
N SER A 314 21.81 -3.45 -25.00
CA SER A 314 22.82 -4.53 -25.07
C SER A 314 22.52 -5.72 -24.17
N ASN A 315 21.51 -5.62 -23.28
CA ASN A 315 21.17 -6.69 -22.33
C ASN A 315 19.63 -6.85 -22.28
N PRO A 316 18.98 -7.20 -23.40
CA PRO A 316 17.54 -7.41 -23.40
C PRO A 316 17.18 -8.62 -22.54
N ILE A 317 16.12 -8.48 -21.76
CA ILE A 317 15.45 -9.60 -21.09
C ILE A 317 14.15 -9.89 -21.84
N ASP A 318 13.63 -11.11 -21.72
CA ASP A 318 12.31 -11.40 -22.27
C ASP A 318 11.19 -10.77 -21.41
N TYR A 319 10.01 -10.63 -22.00
CA TYR A 319 8.84 -10.03 -21.34
C TYR A 319 8.43 -10.79 -20.07
N LYS A 320 8.65 -12.11 -20.02
CA LYS A 320 8.32 -12.92 -18.86
C LYS A 320 9.24 -12.57 -17.69
N GLU A 321 10.54 -12.47 -17.91
CA GLU A 321 11.51 -12.04 -16.90
C GLU A 321 11.21 -10.62 -16.43
N PHE A 322 10.83 -9.70 -17.32
CA PHE A 322 10.38 -8.35 -16.94
C PHE A 322 9.20 -8.40 -15.94
N LEU A 323 8.17 -9.21 -16.22
CA LEU A 323 7.04 -9.39 -15.31
C LEU A 323 7.45 -10.06 -13.98
N TYR A 324 8.39 -11.01 -14.01
CA TYR A 324 8.95 -11.61 -12.80
C TYR A 324 9.75 -10.60 -11.98
N MET A 325 10.55 -9.73 -12.61
CA MET A 325 11.30 -8.69 -11.90
C MET A 325 10.34 -7.73 -11.19
N MET A 326 9.29 -7.29 -11.87
CA MET A 326 8.26 -6.43 -11.28
C MET A 326 7.53 -7.11 -10.11
N GLY A 327 7.12 -8.37 -10.30
CA GLY A 327 6.47 -9.14 -9.24
C GLY A 327 7.39 -9.44 -8.06
N THR A 328 8.69 -9.68 -8.31
CA THR A 328 9.74 -9.87 -7.29
C THR A 328 9.90 -8.59 -6.46
N TYR A 329 10.09 -7.43 -7.11
CA TYR A 329 10.18 -6.14 -6.41
C TYR A 329 8.95 -5.91 -5.53
N ASN A 330 7.75 -6.07 -6.08
CA ASN A 330 6.51 -5.75 -5.39
C ASN A 330 6.21 -6.67 -4.17
N ILE A 331 6.81 -7.86 -4.02
CA ILE A 331 6.57 -8.75 -2.84
C ILE A 331 7.67 -8.65 -1.79
N ASN A 332 8.86 -8.16 -2.17
CA ASN A 332 10.02 -8.09 -1.27
C ASN A 332 10.35 -6.66 -0.82
N ASN A 333 9.81 -5.62 -1.46
CA ASN A 333 10.17 -4.26 -1.08
C ASN A 333 9.58 -3.85 0.28
N LEU A 334 10.35 -3.07 1.02
CA LEU A 334 9.98 -2.39 2.26
C LEU A 334 10.38 -0.92 2.13
N ASP A 335 9.42 0.00 2.28
CA ASP A 335 9.61 1.43 2.00
C ASP A 335 10.31 1.68 0.66
N SER A 336 9.84 1.01 -0.39
CA SER A 336 10.38 1.01 -1.76
C SER A 336 11.79 0.43 -1.91
N ASN A 337 12.49 0.06 -0.84
CA ASN A 337 13.83 -0.52 -0.88
C ASN A 337 13.77 -2.05 -0.82
N VAL A 338 14.84 -2.72 -1.25
CA VAL A 338 14.95 -4.18 -1.16
C VAL A 338 16.10 -4.54 -0.21
N PHE A 339 15.81 -5.39 0.78
CA PHE A 339 16.74 -5.85 1.81
C PHE A 339 16.93 -7.36 1.70
N LEU A 340 18.17 -7.85 1.78
CA LEU A 340 18.50 -9.24 1.51
C LEU A 340 18.05 -10.16 2.65
N THR A 341 18.43 -9.84 3.89
CA THR A 341 18.11 -10.64 5.08
C THR A 341 16.66 -10.41 5.48
N GLN A 342 16.21 -9.15 5.57
CA GLN A 342 14.85 -8.83 6.00
C GLN A 342 13.76 -9.46 5.12
N SER A 343 13.97 -9.63 3.81
CA SER A 343 12.99 -10.28 2.91
C SER A 343 12.68 -11.74 3.26
N HIS A 344 13.44 -12.36 4.17
CA HIS A 344 13.18 -13.72 4.67
C HIS A 344 12.28 -13.75 5.93
N LEU A 345 11.89 -12.60 6.50
CA LEU A 345 10.95 -12.56 7.61
C LEU A 345 9.54 -12.87 7.12
N ASN A 346 8.98 -13.99 7.57
CA ASN A 346 7.60 -14.34 7.25
C ASN A 346 6.57 -13.52 8.02
N HIS A 347 5.35 -13.46 7.50
CA HIS A 347 4.24 -12.76 8.12
C HIS A 347 3.69 -13.44 9.39
N ASN A 348 3.38 -12.69 10.43
CA ASN A 348 2.42 -13.09 11.47
C ASN A 348 1.60 -11.86 11.87
N CYS A 349 0.28 -11.99 12.07
CA CYS A 349 -0.55 -10.87 12.53
C CYS A 349 -0.21 -10.47 13.98
N ASP A 350 0.46 -11.34 14.73
CA ASP A 350 1.02 -11.05 16.05
C ASP A 350 2.53 -11.36 16.03
N PRO A 351 3.36 -10.50 15.42
CA PRO A 351 4.78 -10.78 15.18
C PRO A 351 5.58 -10.85 16.48
N ASN A 352 6.79 -11.40 16.38
CA ASN A 352 7.79 -11.42 17.46
C ASN A 352 8.99 -10.53 17.18
N THR A 353 9.06 -9.89 16.00
CA THR A 353 10.05 -8.84 15.69
C THR A 353 9.40 -7.49 15.37
N SER A 354 10.15 -6.42 15.57
CA SER A 354 9.85 -5.07 15.12
C SER A 354 10.90 -4.66 14.09
N VAL A 355 10.46 -4.18 12.92
CA VAL A 355 11.35 -3.68 11.86
C VAL A 355 11.23 -2.16 11.84
N GLU A 356 12.32 -1.48 12.14
CA GLU A 356 12.39 -0.02 12.21
C GLU A 356 13.26 0.50 11.07
N THR A 357 12.65 1.26 10.16
CA THR A 357 13.39 1.97 9.12
C THR A 357 13.92 3.28 9.69
N GLU A 358 15.20 3.59 9.42
CA GLU A 358 15.80 4.82 9.94
C GLU A 358 15.27 6.06 9.19
N LEU A 359 15.15 7.19 9.91
CA LEU A 359 14.75 8.49 9.33
C LEU A 359 15.57 8.84 8.08
N ASN A 360 16.86 8.52 8.12
CA ASN A 360 17.68 8.53 6.93
C ASN A 360 17.56 7.16 6.23
N ARG A 361 16.73 7.10 5.18
CA ARG A 361 16.47 5.85 4.42
C ARG A 361 17.74 5.14 3.92
N THR A 362 18.86 5.86 3.73
CA THR A 362 20.13 5.26 3.31
C THR A 362 20.85 4.50 4.43
N SER A 363 20.51 4.76 5.69
CA SER A 363 21.04 3.99 6.83
C SER A 363 20.45 2.58 6.89
N GLY A 364 19.32 2.36 6.23
CA GLY A 364 18.66 1.06 6.14
C GLY A 364 17.67 0.82 7.28
N LEU A 365 17.70 -0.39 7.84
CA LEU A 365 16.76 -0.83 8.87
C LEU A 365 17.47 -1.46 10.07
N LYS A 366 16.74 -1.51 11.18
CA LYS A 366 17.07 -2.27 12.38
C LYS A 366 15.94 -3.22 12.70
N VAL A 367 16.28 -4.44 13.11
CA VAL A 367 15.28 -5.42 13.57
C VAL A 367 15.52 -5.71 15.03
N PHE A 368 14.48 -5.47 15.83
CA PHE A 368 14.46 -5.70 17.27
C PHE A 368 13.52 -6.86 17.62
N ALA A 369 13.79 -7.53 18.72
CA ALA A 369 12.85 -8.50 19.28
C ALA A 369 11.67 -7.77 19.96
N ALA A 370 10.45 -7.99 19.48
CA ALA A 370 9.24 -7.40 20.09
C ALA A 370 8.77 -8.21 21.32
N LYS A 371 9.22 -9.46 21.43
CA LYS A 371 8.93 -10.44 22.50
C LYS A 371 10.20 -11.23 22.79
N ASP A 372 10.21 -12.01 23.88
CA ASP A 372 11.25 -13.02 24.07
C ASP A 372 11.10 -14.10 22.99
N ILE A 373 12.20 -14.46 22.32
CA ILE A 373 12.25 -15.42 21.21
C ILE A 373 13.15 -16.57 21.63
N ARG A 374 12.66 -17.80 21.55
CA ARG A 374 13.46 -18.99 21.90
C ARG A 374 14.36 -19.42 20.74
N ALA A 375 15.48 -20.06 21.06
CA ALA A 375 16.29 -20.73 20.05
C ALA A 375 15.43 -21.72 19.24
N GLY A 376 15.53 -21.67 17.91
CA GLY A 376 14.72 -22.46 16.99
C GLY A 376 13.32 -21.90 16.71
N GLU A 377 12.92 -20.77 17.28
CA GLU A 377 11.65 -20.10 16.95
C GLU A 377 11.76 -19.29 15.65
N GLU A 378 10.68 -19.26 14.86
CA GLU A 378 10.61 -18.46 13.62
C GLU A 378 10.50 -16.96 13.96
N LEU A 379 11.36 -16.15 13.38
CA LEU A 379 11.25 -14.69 13.42
C LEU A 379 10.21 -14.26 12.38
N THR A 380 9.23 -13.48 12.83
CA THR A 380 8.12 -13.02 12.01
C THR A 380 7.87 -11.53 12.18
N THR A 381 7.53 -10.88 11.07
CA THR A 381 7.06 -9.48 11.02
C THR A 381 5.60 -9.43 10.59
N THR A 382 4.95 -8.27 10.67
CA THR A 382 3.62 -8.07 10.08
C THR A 382 3.75 -7.38 8.73
N TYR A 383 2.95 -7.80 7.75
CA TYR A 383 2.92 -7.22 6.39
C TYR A 383 1.74 -6.26 6.23
N VAL A 384 0.80 -6.32 7.16
CA VAL A 384 -0.46 -5.59 7.18
C VAL A 384 -0.61 -4.93 8.54
N ASN A 385 -1.49 -3.94 8.65
CA ASN A 385 -1.75 -3.30 9.93
C ASN A 385 -2.42 -4.30 10.90
N PRO A 386 -1.80 -4.62 12.07
CA PRO A 386 -2.38 -5.56 13.03
C PRO A 386 -3.73 -5.11 13.62
N SER A 387 -4.02 -3.82 13.54
CA SER A 387 -5.26 -3.20 14.03
C SER A 387 -6.45 -3.42 13.09
N HIS A 388 -6.21 -3.78 11.83
CA HIS A 388 -7.27 -4.13 10.88
C HIS A 388 -8.04 -5.36 11.34
N THR A 389 -9.30 -5.48 10.91
CA THR A 389 -10.10 -6.67 11.20
C THR A 389 -9.48 -7.91 10.54
N VAL A 390 -9.82 -9.11 11.02
CA VAL A 390 -9.28 -10.35 10.44
C VAL A 390 -9.58 -10.50 8.95
N HIS A 391 -10.74 -10.01 8.48
CA HIS A 391 -11.12 -10.05 7.07
C HIS A 391 -10.28 -9.10 6.23
N GLN A 392 -10.08 -7.86 6.68
CA GLN A 392 -9.19 -6.90 6.03
C GLN A 392 -7.75 -7.45 5.93
N ARG A 393 -7.19 -7.95 7.04
CA ARG A 393 -5.84 -8.54 7.05
C ARG A 393 -5.74 -9.71 6.08
N GLN A 394 -6.69 -10.64 6.09
CA GLN A 394 -6.68 -11.80 5.19
C GLN A 394 -6.83 -11.39 3.71
N ARG A 395 -7.64 -10.38 3.42
CA ARG A 395 -7.82 -9.84 2.07
C ARG A 395 -6.55 -9.16 1.56
N GLU A 396 -5.96 -8.27 2.35
CA GLU A 396 -4.69 -7.61 2.01
C GLU A 396 -3.58 -8.64 1.76
N LEU A 397 -3.43 -9.63 2.65
CA LEU A 397 -2.44 -10.69 2.49
C LEU A 397 -2.67 -11.53 1.24
N ARG A 398 -3.93 -11.83 0.92
CA ARG A 398 -4.30 -12.57 -0.28
C ARG A 398 -3.98 -11.80 -1.56
N VAL A 399 -4.25 -10.50 -1.58
CA VAL A 399 -4.03 -9.65 -2.77
C VAL A 399 -2.55 -9.38 -2.97
N ASN A 400 -1.85 -8.98 -1.91
CA ASN A 400 -0.49 -8.44 -2.02
C ASN A 400 0.60 -9.52 -1.89
N TRP A 401 0.33 -10.61 -1.17
CA TRP A 401 1.28 -11.72 -0.96
C TRP A 401 0.72 -13.10 -1.34
N GLY A 402 -0.52 -13.17 -1.81
CA GLY A 402 -1.06 -14.39 -2.41
C GLY A 402 -1.47 -15.47 -1.44
N PHE A 403 -1.56 -15.21 -0.13
CA PHE A 403 -1.95 -16.23 0.86
C PHE A 403 -2.98 -15.72 1.88
N ILE A 404 -3.69 -16.64 2.52
CA ILE A 404 -4.62 -16.34 3.62
C ILE A 404 -3.95 -16.72 4.95
N CYS A 405 -3.82 -15.76 5.86
CA CYS A 405 -3.20 -16.01 7.15
C CYS A 405 -4.11 -16.83 8.09
N GLY A 406 -3.56 -17.92 8.62
CA GLY A 406 -4.18 -18.79 9.63
C GLY A 406 -3.45 -18.79 10.98
N CYS A 407 -2.78 -17.68 11.34
CA CYS A 407 -2.08 -17.56 12.63
C CYS A 407 -3.05 -17.63 13.84
N PRO A 408 -2.56 -17.85 15.07
CA PRO A 408 -3.40 -17.90 16.27
C PRO A 408 -4.32 -16.68 16.42
N LYS A 409 -3.79 -15.47 16.21
CA LYS A 409 -4.59 -14.23 16.26
C LYS A 409 -5.75 -14.24 15.26
N CYS A 410 -5.53 -14.67 14.01
CA CYS A 410 -6.63 -14.77 13.03
C CYS A 410 -7.69 -15.79 13.48
N LYS A 411 -7.28 -16.95 14.01
CA LYS A 411 -8.21 -17.97 14.50
C LYS A 411 -9.07 -17.45 15.65
N ASP A 412 -8.47 -16.71 16.57
CA ASP A 412 -9.17 -16.18 17.74
C ASP A 412 -10.08 -15.00 17.36
N ASP A 413 -9.63 -14.09 16.50
CA ASP A 413 -10.45 -12.98 15.98
C ASP A 413 -11.70 -13.52 15.24
N LEU A 414 -11.56 -14.57 14.43
CA LEU A 414 -12.69 -15.23 13.74
C LEU A 414 -13.68 -15.85 14.73
N LYS A 415 -13.20 -16.57 15.76
CA LYS A 415 -14.06 -17.15 16.81
C LYS A 415 -14.86 -16.07 17.54
N GLN A 416 -14.23 -14.94 17.86
CA GLN A 416 -14.91 -13.82 18.53
C GLN A 416 -16.01 -13.21 17.66
N GLN A 417 -15.79 -13.09 16.34
CA GLN A 417 -16.81 -12.61 15.41
C GLN A 417 -18.00 -13.57 15.29
N HIS A 418 -17.76 -14.89 15.26
CA HIS A 418 -18.84 -15.88 15.25
C HIS A 418 -19.72 -15.78 16.50
N ARG A 419 -19.11 -15.62 17.69
CA ARG A 419 -19.85 -15.42 18.96
C ARG A 419 -20.73 -14.17 18.94
N ARG A 420 -20.24 -13.06 18.37
CA ARG A 420 -21.01 -11.81 18.21
C ARG A 420 -22.21 -11.97 17.29
N LYS A 421 -22.05 -12.71 16.19
CA LYS A 421 -23.15 -13.01 15.24
C LYS A 421 -24.25 -13.83 15.91
N SER A 422 -23.90 -14.87 16.69
CA SER A 422 -24.88 -15.68 17.44
C SER A 422 -25.59 -14.92 18.57
N SER A 423 -24.93 -13.96 19.22
CA SER A 423 -25.60 -13.10 20.23
C SER A 423 -26.50 -12.02 19.61
N SER A 424 -26.28 -11.63 18.35
CA SER A 424 -27.14 -10.65 17.67
C SER A 424 -28.43 -11.25 17.09
N SER A 425 -28.52 -12.58 17.02
CA SER A 425 -29.75 -13.30 16.63
C SER A 425 -30.67 -13.60 17.81
N SER A 426 -30.25 -13.37 19.06
CA SER A 426 -31.18 -13.28 20.18
C SER A 426 -31.81 -11.89 20.19
N THR A 427 -33.05 -11.84 19.70
CA THR A 427 -33.94 -10.69 19.69
C THR A 427 -34.02 -10.07 21.08
N HIS A 428 -33.27 -9.00 21.35
CA HIS A 428 -33.80 -7.97 22.24
C HIS A 428 -34.96 -7.34 21.48
N SER A 429 -36.14 -7.86 21.76
CA SER A 429 -37.40 -7.42 21.22
C SER A 429 -37.46 -5.89 21.30
N ALA A 430 -37.91 -5.23 20.23
CA ALA A 430 -38.15 -3.78 20.23
C ALA A 430 -38.99 -3.34 21.45
N THR A 431 -39.77 -4.26 22.01
CA THR A 431 -40.52 -4.13 23.26
C THR A 431 -39.66 -3.86 24.51
N THR A 432 -38.44 -4.42 24.60
CA THR A 432 -37.53 -4.23 25.76
C THR A 432 -36.90 -2.84 25.74
N VAL A 433 -36.45 -2.38 24.56
CA VAL A 433 -35.90 -1.03 24.39
C VAL A 433 -36.98 0.03 24.57
N ARG A 434 -38.20 -0.24 24.08
CA ARG A 434 -39.35 0.66 24.24
C ARG A 434 -39.83 0.76 25.69
N LYS A 435 -39.76 -0.33 26.47
CA LYS A 435 -40.03 -0.32 27.92
C LYS A 435 -39.00 0.52 28.69
N MET A 436 -37.71 0.34 28.39
CA MET A 436 -36.65 1.14 29.05
C MET A 436 -36.79 2.63 28.74
N LEU A 437 -37.12 3.00 27.49
CA LEU A 437 -37.34 4.40 27.12
C LEU A 437 -38.61 5.00 27.75
N GLN A 438 -39.64 4.18 28.00
CA GLN A 438 -40.85 4.60 28.71
C GLN A 438 -40.63 4.76 30.22
N GLU A 439 -39.79 3.93 30.83
CA GLU A 439 -39.39 4.07 32.24
C GLU A 439 -38.54 5.33 32.45
N VAL A 440 -37.58 5.60 31.56
CA VAL A 440 -36.78 6.84 31.59
C VAL A 440 -37.64 8.07 31.32
N GLY A 441 -38.60 8.00 30.39
CA GLY A 441 -39.55 9.09 30.14
C GLY A 441 -40.42 9.43 31.36
N LYS A 442 -40.83 8.42 32.14
CA LYS A 442 -41.59 8.63 33.38
C LYS A 442 -40.76 9.22 34.53
N GLN A 443 -39.47 8.93 34.58
CA GLN A 443 -38.55 9.49 35.59
C GLN A 443 -38.29 10.99 35.33
N ILE A 444 -38.24 11.40 34.06
CA ILE A 444 -38.04 12.80 33.67
C ILE A 444 -39.30 13.65 33.99
N GLU A 445 -40.50 13.10 33.88
CA GLU A 445 -41.76 13.80 34.21
C GLU A 445 -41.98 14.01 35.72
N GLN A 446 -41.22 13.32 36.59
CA GLN A 446 -41.36 13.40 38.05
C GLN A 446 -40.34 14.34 38.72
N GLY A 447 -39.54 15.07 37.95
CA GLY A 447 -38.73 16.17 38.47
C GLY A 447 -37.47 15.75 39.24
N GLU A 448 -36.92 14.56 38.97
CA GLU A 448 -35.60 14.17 39.48
C GLU A 448 -34.50 14.72 38.54
N GLU A 449 -33.95 15.90 38.88
CA GLU A 449 -32.72 16.42 38.28
C GLU A 449 -31.50 15.64 38.82
N GLU A 450 -31.24 14.46 38.26
CA GLU A 450 -29.92 13.86 37.97
C GLU A 450 -30.07 12.35 37.74
N ILE A 451 -29.99 11.92 36.48
CA ILE A 451 -29.85 10.50 36.15
C ILE A 451 -28.36 10.15 36.17
N GLU A 452 -27.88 9.65 37.31
CA GLU A 452 -26.57 9.03 37.40
C GLU A 452 -26.61 7.69 36.62
N LEU A 453 -26.04 7.68 35.41
CA LEU A 453 -25.91 6.46 34.61
C LEU A 453 -24.86 5.54 35.28
N ALA A 454 -25.31 4.72 36.23
CA ALA A 454 -24.52 3.66 36.81
C ALA A 454 -24.05 2.71 35.71
N ILE A 455 -22.75 2.74 35.42
CA ILE A 455 -22.08 1.75 34.58
C ILE A 455 -22.18 0.41 35.30
N PRO A 456 -22.78 -0.65 34.72
CA PRO A 456 -22.79 -1.95 35.36
C PRO A 456 -21.36 -2.43 35.59
N SER A 457 -21.01 -2.67 36.85
CA SER A 457 -19.72 -3.23 37.24
C SER A 457 -19.63 -4.69 36.75
N VAL A 458 -19.13 -4.88 35.54
CA VAL A 458 -18.69 -6.21 35.09
C VAL A 458 -17.20 -6.32 35.42
N ALA A 459 -16.94 -7.04 36.50
CA ALA A 459 -15.60 -7.49 36.86
C ALA A 459 -15.01 -8.36 35.73
N GLY A 460 -13.79 -8.04 35.31
CA GLY A 460 -12.97 -8.92 34.46
C GLY A 460 -12.38 -8.23 33.24
N ASN A 461 -11.15 -7.71 33.40
CA ASN A 461 -10.15 -7.40 32.36
C ASN A 461 -10.64 -6.75 31.05
N MET A 462 -10.53 -5.43 30.94
CA MET A 462 -10.23 -4.77 29.66
C MET A 462 -9.44 -3.47 29.86
N GLU A 463 -8.26 -3.43 29.27
CA GLU A 463 -7.61 -2.21 28.80
C GLU A 463 -8.57 -1.39 27.92
N ARG A 464 -8.62 -0.08 28.14
CA ARG A 464 -9.08 0.96 27.20
C ARG A 464 -8.62 2.31 27.78
N ARG A 465 -8.13 3.30 27.03
CA ARG A 465 -8.29 3.65 25.61
C ARG A 465 -7.03 4.38 25.11
N LYS A 466 -6.70 4.30 23.82
CA LYS A 466 -6.13 5.44 23.10
C LYS A 466 -7.01 5.72 21.88
N SER A 467 -7.83 6.75 22.02
CA SER A 467 -8.43 7.46 20.91
C SER A 467 -7.55 8.68 20.68
N VAL A 468 -6.83 8.72 19.56
CA VAL A 468 -6.31 9.96 19.01
C VAL A 468 -6.72 9.96 17.55
N ARG A 469 -7.74 10.77 17.23
CA ARG A 469 -8.00 11.23 15.87
C ARG A 469 -6.95 12.31 15.58
N PHE A 470 -6.18 12.15 14.51
CA PHE A 470 -5.47 13.28 13.92
C PHE A 470 -6.43 13.93 12.93
N ASP A 471 -6.99 15.07 13.30
CA ASP A 471 -7.61 16.00 12.36
C ASP A 471 -6.48 16.80 11.69
N GLU A 472 -6.36 16.67 10.37
CA GLU A 472 -5.51 17.51 9.54
C GLU A 472 -6.13 18.91 9.42
N LYS A 473 -5.60 19.88 10.18
CA LYS A 473 -5.62 21.32 9.88
C LYS A 473 -4.76 22.07 10.90
N VAL A 474 -3.52 22.38 10.54
CA VAL A 474 -2.74 23.41 11.23
C VAL A 474 -2.80 24.67 10.38
N VAL A 475 -3.59 25.64 10.86
CA VAL A 475 -3.54 27.02 10.40
C VAL A 475 -2.40 27.70 11.16
N ALA A 476 -1.42 28.23 10.43
CA ALA A 476 -0.38 29.06 11.01
C ALA A 476 -0.98 30.43 11.35
N HIS A 477 -0.83 30.86 12.60
CA HIS A 477 -0.86 32.29 12.92
C HIS A 477 0.58 32.76 13.18
N SER A 478 0.77 34.00 12.75
CA SER A 478 1.98 34.82 12.60
C SER A 478 3.00 34.74 13.72
#